data_AF-A0A2R6VY20-F1
#
_entry.id   AF-A0A2R6VY20-F1
#
_cell.length_a   1.000
_cell.length_b   1.000
_cell.length_c   1.000
_cell.angle_alpha   90.00
_cell.angle_beta   90.00
_cell.angle_gamma   90.00
#
_symmetry.space_group_name_H-M   'P 1'
#
loop_
_entity.id
_entity.type
_entity.pdbx_description
1 polymer ?
#
loop_
_entity_poly.entity_id
_entity_poly.type
_entity_poly.pdbx_seq_one_letter_code
_entity_poly.pdbx_strand_id
1 'polypeptide(L)'
;MLFHYDGQVDAWMDMEWSPQAIHVMAANQTKWWYAKRFLHPDIVARYNYIFLWDEDLGVEVFHADRYLNIMEDEGLEISQPALASSSSEVHHRLTVRQPRERVHRRLITGTGWNSCNANSTGPPCTGWVEMMAPVFSRAAWRCTWYMIQNDLVHAWGLDYKLGYCAQGVRSEKVGIIDSEYIVHEGIPSLGGQPHDKTAESQTNLRTANVLDASLLDPDAVDTRGEIRNRSKVELQAFSRRWRRAAASDPEWMDPFKVELPSEENHYAVETKPDGRFAPVDPSAKQAKKASRNKARGPNRTG
;
A
#
# COMPACT_ATOMS: atom_id res chain seq x y z
N MET A 1 5.37 22.53 7.64
CA MET A 1 6.45 22.04 6.75
C MET A 1 5.76 21.53 5.50
N LEU A 2 6.32 21.80 4.32
CA LEU A 2 5.81 21.33 3.03
C LEU A 2 6.89 20.48 2.36
N PHE A 3 6.54 19.26 1.93
CA PHE A 3 7.45 18.34 1.26
C PHE A 3 7.15 18.33 -0.23
N HIS A 4 8.16 18.63 -1.05
CA HIS A 4 8.02 18.74 -2.51
C HIS A 4 8.52 17.45 -3.17
N TYR A 5 7.59 16.54 -3.44
CA TYR A 5 7.88 15.26 -4.11
C TYR A 5 8.14 15.41 -5.60
N ASP A 6 7.53 16.42 -6.22
CA ASP A 6 7.62 16.78 -7.63
C ASP A 6 8.82 17.68 -7.97
N GLY A 7 9.56 18.14 -6.94
CA GLY A 7 10.67 19.06 -7.09
C GLY A 7 10.27 20.52 -7.35
N GLN A 8 8.97 20.84 -7.39
CA GLN A 8 8.45 22.16 -7.77
C GLN A 8 8.24 23.07 -6.55
N VAL A 9 9.34 23.49 -5.93
CA VAL A 9 9.32 24.27 -4.67
C VAL A 9 8.54 25.57 -4.81
N ASP A 10 8.67 26.25 -5.94
CA ASP A 10 8.12 27.59 -6.17
C ASP A 10 6.62 27.58 -6.53
N ALA A 11 6.05 26.41 -6.85
CA ALA A 11 4.66 26.28 -7.30
C ALA A 11 3.61 26.66 -6.25
N TRP A 12 4.04 26.84 -5.00
CA TRP A 12 3.17 27.14 -3.86
C TRP A 12 3.42 28.54 -3.29
N MET A 13 4.26 29.36 -3.93
CA MET A 13 4.71 30.65 -3.38
C MET A 13 3.62 31.73 -3.33
N ASP A 14 2.53 31.56 -4.08
CA ASP A 14 1.36 32.42 -4.10
C ASP A 14 0.39 32.17 -2.92
N MET A 15 0.56 31.06 -2.19
CA MET A 15 -0.26 30.73 -1.03
C MET A 15 0.15 31.53 0.21
N GLU A 16 -0.82 32.10 0.93
CA GLU A 16 -0.57 32.97 2.10
C GLU A 16 0.27 32.28 3.21
N TRP A 17 0.07 30.97 3.40
CA TRP A 17 0.79 30.19 4.41
C TRP A 17 2.20 29.77 3.98
N SER A 18 2.52 29.83 2.69
CA SER A 18 3.75 29.29 2.11
C SER A 18 5.01 29.98 2.66
N PRO A 19 5.10 31.33 2.76
CA PRO A 19 6.26 31.98 3.37
C PRO A 19 6.51 31.63 4.84
N GLN A 20 5.51 31.10 5.54
CA GLN A 20 5.63 30.68 6.95
C GLN A 20 6.00 29.19 7.09
N ALA A 21 5.94 28.43 6.00
CA ALA A 21 6.26 27.02 5.99
C ALA A 21 7.77 26.79 5.78
N ILE A 22 8.28 25.70 6.35
CA ILE A 22 9.59 25.16 5.95
C ILE A 22 9.36 24.25 4.75
N HIS A 23 9.94 24.60 3.61
CA HIS A 23 9.90 23.82 2.37
C HIS A 23 11.07 22.84 2.36
N VAL A 24 10.79 21.56 2.12
CA VAL A 24 11.83 20.52 2.05
C VAL A 24 11.68 19.78 0.72
N MET A 25 12.79 19.70 0.00
CA MET A 25 12.91 18.91 -1.23
C MET A 25 14.17 18.05 -1.11
N ALA A 26 14.02 16.76 -1.43
CA ALA A 26 15.08 15.78 -1.52
C ALA A 26 14.87 14.99 -2.81
N ALA A 27 15.84 15.09 -3.71
CA ALA A 27 15.78 14.43 -5.00
C ALA A 27 15.65 12.90 -4.86
N ASN A 28 14.81 12.30 -5.70
CA ASN A 28 14.58 10.86 -5.79
C ASN A 28 14.14 10.22 -4.44
N GLN A 29 13.37 10.94 -3.63
CA GLN A 29 12.79 10.43 -2.39
C GLN A 29 11.26 10.46 -2.43
N THR A 30 10.66 9.58 -1.65
CA THR A 30 9.22 9.27 -1.68
C THR A 30 8.58 9.49 -0.32
N LYS A 31 7.24 9.41 -0.25
CA LYS A 31 6.42 9.66 0.94
C LYS A 31 7.02 9.15 2.24
N TRP A 32 7.34 7.86 2.28
CA TRP A 32 7.83 7.17 3.49
C TRP A 32 9.23 7.58 3.90
N TRP A 33 10.08 7.99 2.96
CA TRP A 33 11.42 8.50 3.26
C TRP A 33 11.35 9.82 4.05
N TYR A 34 10.45 10.74 3.64
CA TYR A 34 10.21 11.98 4.36
C TYR A 34 9.54 11.72 5.71
N ALA A 35 8.54 10.85 5.73
CA ALA A 35 7.84 10.50 6.97
C ALA A 35 8.83 9.98 8.04
N LYS A 36 9.77 9.11 7.65
CA LYS A 36 10.81 8.62 8.56
C LYS A 36 11.72 9.73 9.10
N ARG A 37 12.02 10.77 8.32
CA ARG A 37 13.00 11.81 8.67
C ARG A 37 12.41 13.02 9.38
N PHE A 38 11.18 13.40 9.02
CA PHE A 38 10.60 14.67 9.45
C PHE A 38 9.37 14.50 10.34
N LEU A 39 8.73 13.33 10.35
CA LEU A 39 7.56 13.05 11.20
C LEU A 39 7.93 12.21 12.43
N HIS A 40 9.07 12.50 13.07
CA HIS A 40 9.45 11.85 14.33
C HIS A 40 8.33 12.03 15.38
N PRO A 41 7.97 11.01 16.18
CA PRO A 41 6.83 11.07 17.09
C PRO A 41 6.83 12.28 18.02
N ASP A 42 8.01 12.72 18.48
CA ASP A 42 8.15 13.87 19.36
C ASP A 42 7.98 15.22 18.63
N ILE A 43 8.25 15.27 17.32
CA ILE A 43 8.02 16.47 16.48
C ILE A 43 6.52 16.64 16.24
N VAL A 44 5.82 15.55 15.95
CA VAL A 44 4.39 15.55 15.62
C VAL A 44 3.47 15.32 16.83
N ALA A 45 4.02 15.29 18.05
CA ALA A 45 3.28 14.95 19.27
C ALA A 45 2.08 15.86 19.59
N ARG A 46 2.05 17.07 19.00
CA ARG A 46 0.96 18.05 19.13
C ARG A 46 -0.29 17.68 18.32
N TYR A 47 -0.17 16.75 17.38
CA TYR A 47 -1.28 16.29 16.54
C TYR A 47 -1.84 14.98 17.07
N ASN A 48 -3.17 14.86 17.12
CA ASN A 48 -3.84 13.63 17.52
C ASN A 48 -3.84 12.58 16.41
N TYR A 49 -3.85 13.04 15.15
CA TYR A 49 -3.93 12.21 13.95
C TYR A 49 -2.93 12.67 12.90
N ILE A 50 -2.46 11.71 12.11
CA ILE A 50 -1.47 11.92 11.05
C ILE A 50 -1.97 11.26 9.78
N PHE A 51 -2.19 12.08 8.76
CA PHE A 51 -2.56 11.68 7.41
C PHE A 51 -1.27 11.49 6.62
N LEU A 52 -1.06 10.30 6.06
CA LEU A 52 0.12 10.00 5.26
C LEU A 52 -0.28 9.48 3.88
N TRP A 53 -0.66 10.41 3.01
CA TRP A 53 -1.38 10.13 1.76
C TRP A 53 -0.48 10.27 0.53
N ASP A 54 -0.75 9.48 -0.50
CA ASP A 54 -0.16 9.65 -1.84
C ASP A 54 -0.75 10.89 -2.52
N GLU A 55 -0.04 11.41 -3.51
CA GLU A 55 -0.32 12.69 -4.18
C GLU A 55 -1.46 12.64 -5.21
N ASP A 56 -1.89 11.44 -5.63
CA ASP A 56 -2.88 11.21 -6.68
C ASP A 56 -4.28 10.88 -6.13
N LEU A 57 -4.61 11.49 -4.99
CA LEU A 57 -5.89 11.33 -4.30
C LEU A 57 -6.76 12.58 -4.42
N GLY A 58 -7.92 12.42 -5.07
CA GLY A 58 -8.98 13.42 -5.15
C GLY A 58 -9.76 13.50 -3.83
N VAL A 59 -9.88 14.71 -3.29
CA VAL A 59 -10.45 15.00 -1.96
C VAL A 59 -11.66 15.92 -2.00
N GLU A 60 -12.26 16.10 -3.17
CA GLU A 60 -13.33 17.10 -3.43
C GLU A 60 -14.57 16.89 -2.56
N VAL A 61 -14.83 15.63 -2.18
CA VAL A 61 -15.99 15.23 -1.37
C VAL A 61 -15.60 14.71 0.01
N PHE A 62 -14.31 14.77 0.35
CA PHE A 62 -13.77 14.28 1.61
C PHE A 62 -13.80 15.37 2.67
N HIS A 63 -14.32 15.07 3.86
CA HIS A 63 -14.36 16.00 4.98
C HIS A 63 -13.56 15.46 6.17
N ALA A 64 -12.41 16.09 6.43
CA ALA A 64 -11.45 15.62 7.44
C ALA A 64 -12.02 15.65 8.87
N ASP A 65 -12.84 16.65 9.21
CA ASP A 65 -13.51 16.76 10.51
C ASP A 65 -14.50 15.60 10.74
N ARG A 66 -15.35 15.32 9.76
CA ARG A 66 -16.30 14.19 9.83
C ARG A 66 -15.57 12.86 9.89
N TYR A 67 -14.50 12.70 9.11
CA TYR A 67 -13.67 11.52 9.10
C TYR A 67 -13.03 11.26 10.47
N LEU A 68 -12.43 12.29 11.08
CA LEU A 68 -11.79 12.18 12.39
C LEU A 68 -12.81 11.90 13.51
N ASN A 69 -13.99 12.51 13.46
CA ASN A 69 -15.07 12.18 14.40
C ASN A 69 -15.46 10.69 14.31
N ILE A 70 -15.50 10.12 13.10
CA ILE A 70 -15.77 8.69 12.92
C ILE A 70 -14.62 7.84 13.47
N MET A 71 -13.36 8.22 13.21
CA MET A 71 -12.21 7.52 13.81
C MET A 71 -12.30 7.48 15.33
N GLU A 72 -12.61 8.61 15.96
CA GLU A 72 -12.79 8.74 17.41
C GLU A 72 -13.94 7.88 17.92
N ASP A 73 -15.14 8.02 17.35
CA ASP A 73 -16.35 7.28 17.73
C ASP A 73 -16.17 5.76 17.62
N GLU A 74 -15.49 5.32 16.56
CA GLU A 74 -15.26 3.90 16.26
C GLU A 74 -14.01 3.35 16.97
N GLY A 75 -13.28 4.20 17.69
CA GLY A 75 -12.05 3.86 18.38
C GLY A 75 -10.96 3.30 17.46
N LEU A 76 -10.89 3.80 16.22
CA LEU A 76 -9.92 3.39 15.21
C LEU A 76 -8.56 4.03 15.49
N GLU A 77 -7.53 3.21 15.45
CA GLU A 77 -6.13 3.62 15.63
C GLU A 77 -5.43 3.82 14.28
N ILE A 78 -5.86 3.07 13.27
CA ILE A 78 -5.36 3.15 11.90
C ILE A 78 -6.55 3.02 10.97
N SER A 79 -6.72 3.94 10.04
CA SER A 79 -7.79 3.86 9.07
C SER A 79 -7.38 4.42 7.72
N GLN A 80 -8.25 4.29 6.73
CA GLN A 80 -8.18 5.08 5.51
C GLN A 80 -9.61 5.43 5.06
N PRO A 81 -9.80 6.52 4.30
CA PRO A 81 -11.04 6.73 3.59
C PRO A 81 -11.27 5.60 2.58
N ALA A 82 -12.54 5.28 2.32
CA ALA A 82 -12.85 4.35 1.25
C ALA A 82 -12.53 4.95 -0.12
N LEU A 83 -12.26 4.09 -1.09
CA LEU A 83 -12.11 4.49 -2.49
C LEU A 83 -13.47 4.50 -3.18
N ALA A 84 -13.77 5.61 -3.83
CA ALA A 84 -14.96 5.77 -4.65
C ALA A 84 -15.03 4.71 -5.77
N SER A 85 -16.24 4.40 -6.22
CA SER A 85 -16.43 3.55 -7.41
C SER A 85 -15.90 4.20 -8.70
N SER A 86 -15.69 5.51 -8.69
CA SER A 86 -15.12 6.29 -9.79
C SER A 86 -13.59 6.29 -9.83
N SER A 87 -12.91 5.72 -8.83
CA SER A 87 -11.45 5.61 -8.83
C SER A 87 -10.98 4.85 -10.06
N SER A 88 -9.96 5.40 -10.73
CA SER A 88 -9.39 4.82 -11.95
C SER A 88 -8.61 3.54 -11.64
N GLU A 89 -8.02 3.47 -10.44
CA GLU A 89 -7.22 2.35 -9.98
C GLU A 89 -7.63 1.89 -8.58
N VAL A 90 -7.75 0.58 -8.40
CA VAL A 90 -8.03 -0.06 -7.11
C VAL A 90 -7.19 -1.33 -7.02
N HIS A 91 -6.20 -1.35 -6.13
CA HIS A 91 -5.32 -2.49 -5.94
C HIS A 91 -5.93 -3.56 -5.03
N HIS A 92 -6.64 -3.14 -3.97
CA HIS A 92 -7.17 -4.03 -2.95
C HIS A 92 -8.66 -3.84 -2.75
N ARG A 93 -9.46 -4.88 -3.01
CA ARG A 93 -10.93 -4.79 -2.92
C ARG A 93 -11.48 -4.40 -1.54
N LEU A 94 -10.70 -4.58 -0.47
CA LEU A 94 -11.10 -4.13 0.86
C LEU A 94 -11.19 -2.60 0.92
N THR A 95 -10.45 -1.86 0.09
CA THR A 95 -10.45 -0.39 0.16
C THR A 95 -11.67 0.24 -0.52
N VAL A 96 -12.45 -0.54 -1.26
CA VAL A 96 -13.61 -0.05 -2.04
C VAL A 96 -14.75 0.31 -1.10
N ARG A 97 -15.36 1.47 -1.36
CA ARG A 97 -16.50 1.97 -0.60
C ARG A 97 -17.70 1.02 -0.60
N GLN A 98 -18.25 0.81 0.59
CA GLN A 98 -19.52 0.16 0.84
C GLN A 98 -20.57 1.23 1.13
N PRO A 99 -21.41 1.63 0.15
CA PRO A 99 -22.22 2.86 0.25
C PRO A 99 -23.27 2.89 1.38
N ARG A 100 -23.57 1.72 1.98
CA ARG A 100 -24.56 1.57 3.05
C ARG A 100 -23.93 1.44 4.43
N GLU A 101 -22.60 1.35 4.49
CA GLU A 101 -21.87 1.23 5.74
C GLU A 101 -21.32 2.60 6.14
N ARG A 102 -21.08 2.77 7.44
CA ARG A 102 -20.31 3.89 7.97
C ARG A 102 -18.82 3.57 7.95
N VAL A 103 -18.49 2.36 8.40
CA VAL A 103 -17.14 1.81 8.47
C VAL A 103 -17.22 0.32 8.22
N HIS A 104 -16.27 -0.23 7.47
CA HIS A 104 -16.05 -1.65 7.41
C HIS A 104 -14.60 -2.02 7.71
N ARG A 105 -14.42 -3.17 8.35
CA ARG A 105 -13.10 -3.67 8.80
C ARG A 105 -12.72 -4.98 8.15
N ARG A 106 -13.61 -5.52 7.30
CA ARG A 106 -13.45 -6.82 6.66
C ARG A 106 -14.09 -6.85 5.27
N LEU A 107 -13.55 -7.72 4.44
CA LEU A 107 -14.08 -8.07 3.13
C LEU A 107 -14.44 -9.56 3.11
N ILE A 108 -15.55 -9.91 2.49
CA ILE A 108 -15.92 -11.30 2.21
C ILE A 108 -16.14 -11.42 0.70
N THR A 109 -15.33 -12.21 0.00
CA THR A 109 -15.38 -12.36 -1.46
C THR A 109 -15.85 -13.74 -1.94
N GLY A 110 -15.92 -14.74 -1.07
CA GLY A 110 -16.43 -16.08 -1.40
C GLY A 110 -15.61 -17.23 -0.80
N THR A 111 -15.60 -18.38 -1.49
CA THR A 111 -14.86 -19.59 -1.09
C THR A 111 -13.74 -19.90 -2.09
N GLY A 112 -12.51 -20.10 -1.61
CA GLY A 112 -11.30 -20.37 -2.41
C GLY A 112 -10.02 -19.89 -1.73
N TRP A 113 -8.86 -20.38 -2.18
CA TRP A 113 -7.54 -20.09 -1.57
C TRP A 113 -7.16 -18.60 -1.60
N ASN A 114 -7.63 -17.86 -2.61
CA ASN A 114 -7.38 -16.43 -2.80
C ASN A 114 -8.57 -15.54 -2.39
N SER A 115 -9.53 -16.08 -1.64
CA SER A 115 -10.74 -15.37 -1.24
C SER A 115 -10.76 -15.05 0.24
N CYS A 116 -11.33 -13.90 0.59
CA CYS A 116 -11.60 -13.55 1.96
C CYS A 116 -12.90 -14.24 2.37
N ASN A 117 -12.82 -15.10 3.40
CA ASN A 117 -13.96 -15.84 3.91
C ASN A 117 -14.22 -15.50 5.38
N ALA A 118 -15.23 -16.15 5.99
CA ALA A 118 -15.62 -15.87 7.37
C ALA A 118 -14.47 -16.06 8.38
N ASN A 119 -13.53 -16.97 8.10
CA ASN A 119 -12.40 -17.33 8.95
C ASN A 119 -11.13 -16.49 8.66
N SER A 120 -11.17 -15.59 7.68
CA SER A 120 -10.04 -14.71 7.37
C SER A 120 -9.91 -13.60 8.42
N THR A 121 -8.98 -13.75 9.36
CA THR A 121 -8.77 -12.82 10.50
C THR A 121 -7.59 -11.85 10.31
N GLY A 122 -6.99 -11.83 9.13
CA GLY A 122 -5.81 -11.01 8.88
C GLY A 122 -5.79 -10.30 7.52
N PRO A 123 -4.77 -9.45 7.32
CA PRO A 123 -4.49 -8.79 6.06
C PRO A 123 -4.43 -9.77 4.87
N PRO A 124 -4.90 -9.35 3.69
CA PRO A 124 -5.57 -8.07 3.41
C PRO A 124 -7.09 -8.12 3.66
N CYS A 125 -7.61 -9.17 4.29
CA CYS A 125 -9.05 -9.42 4.39
C CYS A 125 -9.73 -8.74 5.58
N THR A 126 -9.03 -8.57 6.69
CA THR A 126 -9.57 -8.03 7.94
C THR A 126 -8.53 -7.17 8.64
N GLY A 127 -8.95 -6.01 9.19
CA GLY A 127 -8.10 -5.14 10.00
C GLY A 127 -6.87 -4.64 9.24
N TRP A 128 -7.08 -4.18 8.01
CA TRP A 128 -6.03 -3.76 7.09
C TRP A 128 -6.43 -2.50 6.35
N VAL A 129 -5.44 -1.65 6.06
CA VAL A 129 -5.57 -0.48 5.20
C VAL A 129 -4.40 -0.50 4.22
N GLU A 130 -4.62 0.06 3.05
CA GLU A 130 -3.58 0.24 2.06
C GLU A 130 -2.67 1.41 2.47
N MET A 131 -1.38 1.27 2.16
CA MET A 131 -0.39 2.29 2.48
C MET A 131 -0.53 3.60 1.70
N MET A 132 -1.42 3.66 0.71
CA MET A 132 -1.66 4.82 -0.14
C MET A 132 -2.33 5.95 0.63
N ALA A 133 -3.40 5.66 1.39
CA ALA A 133 -4.18 6.67 2.11
C ALA A 133 -4.33 6.44 3.64
N PRO A 134 -3.32 5.94 4.37
CA PRO A 134 -3.47 5.67 5.79
C PRO A 134 -3.56 6.96 6.62
N VAL A 135 -4.36 6.88 7.66
CA VAL A 135 -4.46 7.83 8.76
C VAL A 135 -4.17 7.09 10.04
N PHE A 136 -3.29 7.65 10.86
CA PHE A 136 -2.86 7.05 12.13
C PHE A 136 -3.29 7.93 13.30
N SER A 137 -3.72 7.32 14.39
CA SER A 137 -3.68 7.97 15.70
C SER A 137 -2.24 8.28 16.09
N ARG A 138 -2.06 9.20 17.04
CA ARG A 138 -0.74 9.50 17.61
C ARG A 138 -0.03 8.26 18.18
N ALA A 139 -0.77 7.37 18.83
CA ALA A 139 -0.20 6.15 19.42
C ALA A 139 0.24 5.16 18.34
N ALA A 140 -0.62 4.93 17.34
CA ALA A 140 -0.29 4.07 16.22
C ALA A 140 0.88 4.61 15.40
N TRP A 141 0.91 5.92 15.15
CA TRP A 141 2.03 6.54 14.44
C TRP A 141 3.35 6.36 15.17
N ARG A 142 3.38 6.51 16.50
CA ARG A 142 4.61 6.30 17.28
C ARG A 142 5.18 4.91 17.04
N CYS A 143 4.36 3.88 17.09
CA CYS A 143 4.78 2.51 16.76
C CYS A 143 5.19 2.38 15.28
N THR A 144 4.37 2.86 14.34
CA THR A 144 4.61 2.76 12.90
C THR A 144 5.93 3.44 12.52
N TRP A 145 6.24 4.59 13.11
CA TRP A 145 7.48 5.31 12.84
C TRP A 145 8.73 4.50 13.21
N TYR A 146 8.70 3.77 14.33
CA TYR A 146 9.79 2.86 14.72
C TYR A 146 9.83 1.59 13.86
N MET A 147 8.71 1.21 13.25
CA MET A 147 8.65 0.11 12.29
C MET A 147 9.28 0.47 10.93
N ILE A 148 9.12 1.72 10.48
CA ILE A 148 9.72 2.20 9.22
C ILE A 148 11.25 2.19 9.32
N GLN A 149 11.92 1.57 8.35
CA GLN A 149 13.37 1.45 8.29
C GLN A 149 14.00 2.67 7.60
N ASN A 150 15.23 3.06 7.98
CA ASN A 150 15.87 4.26 7.45
C ASN A 150 16.24 4.18 5.95
N ASP A 151 16.42 2.96 5.45
CA ASP A 151 16.77 2.64 4.07
C ASP A 151 15.55 2.35 3.18
N LEU A 152 14.36 2.49 3.73
CA LEU A 152 13.11 2.26 3.03
C LEU A 152 12.71 3.51 2.23
N VAL A 153 12.41 3.29 0.96
CA VAL A 153 11.98 4.33 0.03
C VAL A 153 10.51 4.10 -0.28
N HIS A 154 10.14 2.98 -0.89
CA HIS A 154 8.75 2.77 -1.36
C HIS A 154 7.81 2.24 -0.28
N ALA A 155 8.37 1.52 0.70
CA ALA A 155 7.65 0.89 1.81
C ALA A 155 6.61 -0.19 1.44
N TRP A 156 6.55 -0.61 0.17
CA TRP A 156 5.55 -1.59 -0.28
C TRP A 156 5.55 -2.86 0.55
N GLY A 157 4.35 -3.26 1.00
CA GLY A 157 4.14 -4.39 1.90
C GLY A 157 4.24 -4.07 3.40
N LEU A 158 4.61 -2.83 3.78
CA LEU A 158 4.59 -2.38 5.18
C LEU A 158 3.16 -2.34 5.74
N ASP A 159 2.16 -2.05 4.91
CA ASP A 159 0.72 -2.12 5.19
C ASP A 159 0.28 -3.45 5.81
N TYR A 160 0.89 -4.58 5.44
CA TYR A 160 0.63 -5.88 6.08
C TYR A 160 1.09 -5.96 7.55
N LYS A 161 1.93 -5.01 8.00
CA LYS A 161 2.42 -4.92 9.37
C LYS A 161 1.88 -3.73 10.15
N LEU A 162 1.28 -2.74 9.50
CA LEU A 162 0.71 -1.56 10.18
C LEU A 162 -0.27 -1.94 11.30
N GLY A 163 -1.08 -2.98 11.10
CA GLY A 163 -2.02 -3.47 12.12
C GLY A 163 -1.38 -3.92 13.44
N TYR A 164 -0.08 -4.19 13.50
CA TYR A 164 0.64 -4.44 14.77
C TYR A 164 0.82 -3.19 15.61
N CYS A 165 0.66 -2.00 15.02
CA CYS A 165 0.72 -0.73 15.72
C CYS A 165 -0.63 -0.22 16.20
N ALA A 166 -1.71 -0.93 15.88
CA ALA A 166 -3.01 -0.63 16.47
C ALA A 166 -3.01 -1.07 17.94
N GLN A 167 -3.40 -0.17 18.85
CA GLN A 167 -3.50 -0.48 20.28
C GLN A 167 -4.70 -1.41 20.53
N GLY A 168 -4.47 -2.72 20.45
CA GLY A 168 -5.48 -3.77 20.65
C GLY A 168 -5.61 -4.71 19.45
N VAL A 169 -6.81 -5.28 19.26
CA VAL A 169 -7.06 -6.23 18.18
C VAL A 169 -7.26 -5.47 16.87
N ARG A 170 -6.41 -5.74 15.87
CA ARG A 170 -6.46 -5.04 14.57
C ARG A 170 -7.83 -5.13 13.87
N SER A 171 -8.58 -6.20 14.06
CA SER A 171 -9.92 -6.37 13.45
C SER A 171 -10.96 -5.40 14.00
N GLU A 172 -10.67 -4.74 15.12
CA GLU A 172 -11.53 -3.74 15.75
C GLU A 172 -10.95 -2.33 15.56
N LYS A 173 -9.62 -2.23 15.64
CA LYS A 173 -8.89 -0.96 15.66
C LYS A 173 -8.43 -0.46 14.29
N VAL A 174 -8.56 -1.29 13.25
CA VAL A 174 -8.17 -0.95 11.88
C VAL A 174 -9.34 -1.12 10.92
N GLY A 175 -9.62 -0.09 10.12
CA GLY A 175 -10.79 -0.09 9.26
C GLY A 175 -10.80 0.94 8.14
N ILE A 176 -11.76 0.78 7.24
CA ILE A 176 -12.06 1.68 6.13
C ILE A 176 -13.29 2.49 6.53
N ILE A 177 -13.22 3.80 6.44
CA ILE A 177 -14.37 4.68 6.68
C ILE A 177 -15.08 4.88 5.34
N ASP A 178 -16.33 4.43 5.23
CA ASP A 178 -17.11 4.41 3.97
C ASP A 178 -17.93 5.66 3.72
N SER A 179 -18.36 6.31 4.81
CA SER A 179 -19.15 7.54 4.72
C SER A 179 -18.31 8.74 4.28
N GLU A 180 -16.98 8.68 4.46
CA GLU A 180 -16.02 9.67 4.00
C GLU A 180 -15.03 8.98 3.06
N TYR A 181 -15.06 9.34 1.79
CA TYR A 181 -14.35 8.63 0.73
C TYR A 181 -13.58 9.59 -0.17
N ILE A 182 -12.61 9.04 -0.87
CA ILE A 182 -11.71 9.74 -1.80
C ILE A 182 -11.73 9.06 -3.17
N VAL A 183 -11.24 9.76 -4.19
CA VAL A 183 -11.02 9.19 -5.52
C VAL A 183 -9.52 8.92 -5.67
N HIS A 184 -9.16 7.73 -6.16
CA HIS A 184 -7.78 7.42 -6.54
C HIS A 184 -7.65 7.59 -8.05
N GLU A 185 -6.85 8.58 -8.45
CA GLU A 185 -6.67 8.98 -9.84
C GLU A 185 -5.64 8.09 -10.59
N GLY A 186 -4.80 7.35 -9.85
CA GLY A 186 -3.82 6.41 -10.42
C GLY A 186 -2.81 7.13 -11.31
N ILE A 187 -2.39 8.34 -10.92
CA ILE A 187 -1.51 9.20 -11.70
C ILE A 187 -0.08 8.93 -11.24
N PRO A 188 0.76 8.25 -12.04
CA PRO A 188 2.03 7.78 -11.52
C PRO A 188 3.06 8.90 -11.52
N SER A 189 3.47 9.34 -10.33
CA SER A 189 4.51 10.35 -10.11
C SER A 189 5.94 9.82 -10.25
N LEU A 190 6.15 8.50 -10.07
CA LEU A 190 7.46 7.85 -10.14
C LEU A 190 7.61 6.99 -11.40
N GLY A 191 8.66 7.23 -12.18
CA GLY A 191 8.94 6.47 -13.42
C GLY A 191 7.90 6.67 -14.53
N GLY A 192 7.08 7.71 -14.45
CA GLY A 192 6.20 8.15 -15.55
C GLY A 192 6.95 9.04 -16.54
N GLN A 193 6.55 9.00 -17.81
CA GLN A 193 6.93 10.05 -18.76
C GLN A 193 6.32 11.39 -18.31
N PRO A 194 7.00 12.53 -18.47
CA PRO A 194 6.44 13.83 -18.16
C PRO A 194 5.10 14.01 -18.89
N HIS A 195 4.07 14.41 -18.16
CA HIS A 195 2.79 14.74 -18.77
C HIS A 195 2.98 16.05 -19.54
N ASP A 196 3.25 15.96 -20.85
CA ASP A 196 3.28 17.15 -21.70
C ASP A 196 1.90 17.82 -21.65
N LYS A 197 1.91 19.06 -21.16
CA LYS A 197 0.74 19.93 -21.05
C LYS A 197 0.30 20.35 -22.45
N THR A 198 -0.80 19.79 -22.96
CA THR A 198 -1.75 20.53 -23.80
C THR A 198 -3.17 19.96 -23.64
N ALA A 199 -4.08 20.82 -23.18
CA ALA A 199 -5.45 20.50 -22.80
C ALA A 199 -6.44 20.37 -23.98
N GLU A 200 -5.99 20.08 -25.20
CA GLU A 200 -6.86 20.08 -26.39
C GLU A 200 -7.13 18.71 -27.03
N SER A 201 -6.59 17.61 -26.48
CA SER A 201 -6.77 16.26 -27.06
C SER A 201 -7.75 15.35 -26.29
N GLN A 202 -8.63 15.92 -25.46
CA GLN A 202 -9.55 15.12 -24.63
C GLN A 202 -10.73 14.48 -25.39
N THR A 203 -10.85 14.65 -26.71
CA THR A 203 -11.97 14.07 -27.48
C THR A 203 -11.62 12.84 -28.33
N ASN A 204 -10.35 12.45 -28.46
CA ASN A 204 -9.96 11.31 -29.33
C ASN A 204 -9.27 10.12 -28.63
N LEU A 205 -9.18 10.11 -27.29
CA LEU A 205 -8.57 9.01 -26.52
C LEU A 205 -9.48 7.78 -26.32
N ARG A 206 -10.58 7.64 -27.08
CA ARG A 206 -11.42 6.42 -27.06
C ARG A 206 -10.99 5.36 -28.08
N THR A 207 -9.92 5.58 -28.84
CA THR A 207 -9.50 4.65 -29.91
C THR A 207 -8.00 4.31 -29.93
N ALA A 208 -7.20 4.78 -28.96
CA ALA A 208 -5.75 4.56 -28.94
C ALA A 208 -5.31 3.25 -28.25
N ASN A 209 -6.12 2.17 -28.34
CA ASN A 209 -5.70 0.82 -27.94
C ASN A 209 -4.98 0.05 -29.08
N VAL A 210 -4.38 0.78 -30.01
CA VAL A 210 -3.44 0.25 -31.00
C VAL A 210 -2.30 1.26 -31.14
N LEU A 211 -1.51 1.44 -30.08
CA LEU A 211 -0.15 1.94 -30.27
C LEU A 211 0.63 0.81 -30.94
N ASP A 212 1.02 1.07 -32.17
CA ASP A 212 1.87 0.22 -32.98
C ASP A 212 3.14 -0.14 -32.19
N ALA A 213 3.26 -1.42 -31.83
CA ALA A 213 4.39 -1.96 -31.07
C ALA A 213 5.74 -1.79 -31.82
N SER A 214 5.71 -1.33 -33.07
CA SER A 214 6.89 -1.02 -33.88
C SER A 214 7.59 0.31 -33.51
N LEU A 215 6.96 1.17 -32.70
CA LEU A 215 7.52 2.48 -32.30
C LEU A 215 8.15 2.50 -30.90
N LEU A 216 8.13 1.37 -30.18
CA LEU A 216 8.81 1.26 -28.89
C LEU A 216 10.30 1.04 -29.14
N ASP A 217 11.13 2.01 -28.75
CA ASP A 217 12.58 1.85 -28.70
C ASP A 217 12.92 0.61 -27.85
N PRO A 218 13.51 -0.45 -28.43
CA PRO A 218 13.88 -1.66 -27.70
C PRO A 218 14.86 -1.40 -26.55
N ASP A 219 15.57 -0.27 -26.59
CA ASP A 219 16.54 0.16 -25.58
C ASP A 219 15.93 1.09 -24.51
N ALA A 220 14.62 1.39 -24.59
CA ALA A 220 13.95 2.19 -23.58
C ALA A 220 13.91 1.45 -22.23
N VAL A 221 14.57 2.03 -21.23
CA VAL A 221 14.59 1.51 -19.86
C VAL A 221 13.17 1.52 -19.28
N ASP A 222 12.65 0.34 -18.90
CA ASP A 222 11.39 0.21 -18.14
C ASP A 222 11.60 0.67 -16.69
N THR A 223 11.63 1.98 -16.51
CA THR A 223 11.84 2.64 -15.21
C THR A 223 10.78 2.22 -14.18
N ARG A 224 9.54 1.96 -14.59
CA ARG A 224 8.49 1.44 -13.70
C ARG A 224 8.76 0.01 -13.28
N GLY A 225 9.22 -0.84 -14.19
CA GLY A 225 9.69 -2.18 -13.90
C GLY A 225 10.84 -2.18 -12.88
N GLU A 226 11.80 -1.28 -13.04
CA GLU A 226 12.91 -1.09 -12.11
C GLU A 226 12.45 -0.65 -10.72
N ILE A 227 11.54 0.33 -10.64
CA ILE A 227 10.92 0.78 -9.38
C ILE A 227 10.23 -0.40 -8.68
N ARG A 228 9.40 -1.17 -9.41
CA ARG A 228 8.73 -2.35 -8.87
C ARG A 228 9.74 -3.39 -8.38
N ASN A 229 10.83 -3.60 -9.10
CA ASN A 229 11.88 -4.54 -8.70
C ASN A 229 12.60 -4.05 -7.43
N ARG A 230 12.91 -2.75 -7.34
CA ARG A 230 13.49 -2.14 -6.15
C ARG A 230 12.58 -2.29 -4.93
N SER A 231 11.29 -2.00 -5.08
CA SER A 231 10.28 -2.20 -4.02
C SER A 231 10.24 -3.65 -3.53
N LYS A 232 10.36 -4.64 -4.43
CA LYS A 232 10.43 -6.06 -4.05
C LYS A 232 11.67 -6.36 -3.21
N VAL A 233 12.84 -5.82 -3.57
CA VAL A 233 14.09 -6.01 -2.81
C VAL A 233 13.97 -5.40 -1.42
N GLU A 234 13.40 -4.20 -1.30
CA GLU A 234 13.14 -3.52 -0.03
C GLU A 234 12.20 -4.35 0.87
N LEU A 235 11.08 -4.83 0.34
CA LEU A 235 10.14 -5.68 1.07
C LEU A 235 10.79 -6.98 1.58
N GLN A 236 11.63 -7.62 0.76
CA GLN A 236 12.36 -8.81 1.18
C GLN A 236 13.33 -8.51 2.32
N ALA A 237 14.05 -7.39 2.25
CA ALA A 237 14.97 -6.96 3.30
C ALA A 237 14.21 -6.67 4.60
N PHE A 238 13.11 -5.92 4.53
CA PHE A 238 12.22 -5.67 5.66
C PHE A 238 11.73 -6.98 6.29
N SER A 239 11.21 -7.90 5.48
CA SER A 239 10.70 -9.19 5.94
C SER A 239 11.75 -10.03 6.65
N ARG A 240 13.00 -10.05 6.14
CA ARG A 240 14.11 -10.75 6.82
C ARG A 240 14.44 -10.11 8.17
N ARG A 241 14.48 -8.78 8.24
CA ARG A 241 14.76 -8.05 9.49
C ARG A 241 13.65 -8.24 10.52
N TRP A 242 12.39 -8.18 10.09
CA TRP A 242 11.23 -8.47 10.95
C TRP A 242 11.34 -9.86 11.57
N ARG A 243 11.54 -10.91 10.75
CA ARG A 243 11.67 -12.29 11.25
C ARG A 243 12.83 -12.44 12.22
N ARG A 244 13.97 -11.81 11.92
CA ARG A 244 15.14 -11.84 12.80
C ARG A 244 14.85 -11.17 14.14
N ALA A 245 14.23 -9.99 14.14
CA ALA A 245 13.87 -9.27 15.36
C ALA A 245 12.91 -10.07 16.24
N ALA A 246 11.86 -10.61 15.62
CA ALA A 246 10.89 -11.51 16.26
C ALA A 246 11.55 -12.77 16.85
N ALA A 247 12.50 -13.39 16.13
CA ALA A 247 13.19 -14.59 16.60
C ALA A 247 14.26 -14.31 17.66
N SER A 248 14.82 -13.10 17.69
CA SER A 248 15.85 -12.71 18.66
C SER A 248 15.29 -12.25 20.00
N ASP A 249 13.99 -11.97 20.07
CA ASP A 249 13.30 -11.57 21.29
C ASP A 249 12.56 -12.78 21.87
N PRO A 250 13.08 -13.41 22.95
CA PRO A 250 12.47 -14.61 23.53
C PRO A 250 11.12 -14.34 24.20
N GLU A 251 10.81 -13.08 24.54
CA GLU A 251 9.53 -12.69 25.14
C GLU A 251 8.49 -12.30 24.08
N TRP A 252 8.93 -12.09 22.84
CA TRP A 252 8.03 -11.73 21.76
C TRP A 252 7.13 -12.90 21.35
N MET A 253 5.83 -12.70 21.49
CA MET A 253 4.80 -13.57 20.93
C MET A 253 4.00 -12.80 19.89
N ASP A 254 3.79 -13.40 18.73
CA ASP A 254 2.94 -12.79 17.70
C ASP A 254 1.48 -12.75 18.19
N PRO A 255 0.90 -11.57 18.48
CA PRO A 255 -0.46 -11.47 19.00
C PRO A 255 -1.52 -11.90 17.98
N PHE A 256 -1.15 -12.06 16.72
CA PHE A 256 -2.04 -12.46 15.62
C PHE A 256 -1.71 -13.83 15.04
N LYS A 257 -0.96 -14.67 15.78
CA LYS A 257 -0.67 -16.04 15.35
C LYS A 257 -1.95 -16.86 15.29
N VAL A 258 -2.52 -16.96 14.08
CA VAL A 258 -3.40 -18.06 13.70
C VAL A 258 -2.48 -19.25 13.42
N GLU A 259 -2.75 -20.43 13.97
CA GLU A 259 -2.05 -21.66 13.59
C GLU A 259 -2.30 -21.93 12.10
N LEU A 260 -1.42 -21.41 11.24
CA LEU A 260 -1.39 -21.72 9.81
C LEU A 260 -0.30 -22.77 9.57
N PRO A 261 -0.56 -23.85 8.80
CA PRO A 261 0.42 -24.89 8.54
C PRO A 261 1.62 -24.31 7.79
N SER A 262 2.81 -24.61 8.31
CA SER A 262 4.15 -24.53 7.70
C SER A 262 4.35 -23.56 6.53
N GLU A 263 5.11 -22.50 6.85
CA GLU A 263 6.08 -21.81 6.01
C GLU A 263 6.31 -22.40 4.60
N GLU A 264 5.74 -21.74 3.59
CA GLU A 264 6.28 -21.48 2.25
C GLU A 264 5.09 -21.02 1.37
N ASN A 265 5.11 -19.77 0.89
CA ASN A 265 4.33 -19.20 -0.24
C ASN A 265 3.47 -17.93 0.01
N HIS A 266 3.35 -17.38 1.22
CA HIS A 266 2.40 -16.27 1.43
C HIS A 266 2.81 -14.86 0.92
N TYR A 267 3.94 -14.70 0.22
CA TYR A 267 4.28 -13.45 -0.48
C TYR A 267 4.87 -13.68 -1.88
N ALA A 268 4.54 -14.80 -2.53
CA ALA A 268 4.75 -14.88 -3.97
C ALA A 268 3.64 -14.06 -4.62
N VAL A 269 3.95 -12.80 -4.89
CA VAL A 269 3.14 -11.92 -5.73
C VAL A 269 3.57 -12.20 -7.17
N GLU A 270 2.79 -12.98 -7.91
CA GLU A 270 2.98 -13.05 -9.37
C GLU A 270 2.36 -11.81 -9.97
N THR A 271 3.19 -10.99 -10.61
CA THR A 271 2.75 -9.92 -11.49
C THR A 271 2.15 -10.57 -12.72
N LYS A 272 0.84 -10.39 -12.94
CA LYS A 272 0.27 -10.66 -14.25
C LYS A 272 0.93 -9.73 -15.29
N PRO A 273 0.95 -10.11 -16.58
CA PRO A 273 1.50 -9.27 -17.65
C PRO A 273 0.90 -7.86 -17.74
N ASP A 274 -0.26 -7.64 -17.10
CA ASP A 274 -0.98 -6.36 -17.02
C ASP A 274 -0.67 -5.54 -15.75
N GLY A 275 0.32 -5.95 -14.95
CA GLY A 275 0.76 -5.21 -13.76
C GLY A 275 -0.13 -5.36 -12.52
N ARG A 276 -1.23 -6.13 -12.59
CA ARG A 276 -2.10 -6.36 -11.43
C ARG A 276 -1.55 -7.45 -10.50
N PHE A 277 -1.68 -7.22 -9.19
CA PHE A 277 -1.33 -8.20 -8.16
C PHE A 277 -2.45 -9.21 -7.99
N ALA A 278 -2.15 -10.47 -8.28
CA ALA A 278 -2.98 -11.60 -7.90
C ALA A 278 -2.18 -12.51 -6.97
N PRO A 279 -2.79 -13.10 -5.92
CA PRO A 279 -2.08 -14.06 -5.11
C PRO A 279 -1.78 -15.32 -5.95
N VAL A 280 -0.59 -15.89 -5.77
CA VAL A 280 -0.14 -17.07 -6.53
C VAL A 280 -1.05 -18.28 -6.27
N ASP A 281 -1.51 -18.91 -7.34
CA ASP A 281 -2.23 -20.17 -7.31
C ASP A 281 -1.26 -21.32 -6.91
N PRO A 282 -1.46 -21.98 -5.75
CA PRO A 282 -0.61 -23.08 -5.32
C PRO A 282 -0.69 -24.31 -6.24
N SER A 283 -1.79 -24.47 -6.98
CA SER A 283 -2.04 -25.65 -7.82
C SER A 283 -1.10 -25.71 -9.04
N ALA A 284 -0.67 -24.55 -9.55
CA ALA A 284 0.28 -24.45 -10.65
C ALA A 284 1.70 -24.93 -10.28
N LYS A 285 2.11 -24.76 -9.01
CA LYS A 285 3.40 -25.28 -8.51
C LYS A 285 3.36 -26.78 -8.26
N GLN A 286 2.24 -27.33 -7.81
CA GLN A 286 2.08 -28.79 -7.66
C GLN A 286 2.12 -29.51 -9.01
N ALA A 287 1.54 -28.93 -10.06
CA ALA A 287 1.63 -29.47 -11.43
C ALA A 287 3.07 -29.51 -11.97
N LYS A 288 3.88 -28.46 -11.71
CA LYS A 288 5.31 -28.43 -12.09
C LYS A 288 6.18 -29.38 -11.25
N LYS A 289 5.85 -29.60 -9.97
CA LYS A 289 6.56 -30.58 -9.11
C LYS A 289 6.23 -32.02 -9.52
N ALA A 290 4.99 -32.28 -9.91
CA ALA A 290 4.55 -33.58 -10.43
C ALA A 290 5.18 -33.90 -11.81
N SER A 291 5.35 -32.91 -12.70
CA SER A 291 6.02 -33.12 -13.99
C SER A 291 7.52 -33.38 -13.85
N ARG A 292 8.20 -32.71 -12.90
CA ARG A 292 9.63 -32.96 -12.58
C ARG A 292 9.87 -34.34 -11.98
N ASN A 293 8.97 -34.84 -11.13
CA ASN A 293 9.10 -36.19 -10.56
C ASN A 293 8.74 -37.30 -11.57
N LYS A 294 7.92 -37.02 -12.59
CA LYS A 294 7.70 -37.95 -13.71
C LYS A 294 8.89 -38.05 -14.67
N ALA A 295 9.74 -37.02 -14.74
CA ALA A 295 10.93 -36.99 -15.60
C ALA A 295 12.17 -37.68 -14.99
N ARG A 296 12.16 -37.99 -13.68
CA ARG A 296 13.15 -38.86 -13.03
C ARG A 296 12.57 -40.27 -12.93
N GLY A 297 12.80 -41.08 -13.96
CA GLY A 297 12.44 -42.50 -13.94
C GLY A 297 13.09 -43.26 -12.76
N PRO A 298 12.55 -44.43 -12.38
CA PRO A 298 13.06 -45.19 -11.25
C PRO A 298 14.50 -45.66 -11.53
N ASN A 299 15.43 -45.30 -10.65
CA ASN A 299 16.73 -45.97 -10.57
C ASN A 299 16.48 -47.45 -10.28
N ARG A 300 16.70 -48.31 -11.29
CA ARG A 300 16.79 -49.75 -11.09
C ARG A 300 18.11 -50.04 -10.38
N THR A 301 18.02 -50.41 -9.11
CA THR A 301 19.02 -51.24 -8.45
C THR A 301 18.81 -52.68 -8.89
N GLY A 302 19.81 -53.24 -9.55
CA GLY A 302 19.94 -54.64 -9.96
C GLY A 302 21.36 -54.85 -10.45
#